data_AF-A0A1Q8HV54-F1
#
_entry.id   AF-A0A1Q8HV54-F1
#
_cell.length_a   1.000
_cell.length_b   1.000
_cell.length_c   1.000
_cell.angle_alpha   90.00
_cell.angle_beta   90.00
_cell.angle_gamma   90.00
#
_symmetry.space_group_name_H-M   'P 1'
#
loop_
_entity.id
_entity.type
_entity.pdbx_description
1 polymer ?
#
loop_
_entity_poly.entity_id
_entity_poly.type
_entity_poly.pdbx_seq_one_letter_code
_entity_poly.pdbx_strand_id
1 'polypeptide(L)'
;MPFPAFDTQTSFTWHPTRRTHLLHAAIALFLACIWPLLGGAMTPSVLAVNIAAAASIPLASRYPAIGATTSLILCWISLAIPDPVGIIAPSIPSGIAAMLLARNHPRGMAYFLLAISVFLHVFYTPTRWIDGFTWPAVVGVPCVVVG
;
A
#
# COMPACT_ATOMS: atom_id res chain seq x y z
N MET A 1 -13.38 -24.72 -41.25
CA MET A 1 -12.97 -25.09 -39.88
C MET A 1 -13.12 -23.85 -39.01
N PRO A 2 -14.03 -23.82 -38.01
CA PRO A 2 -14.11 -22.69 -37.11
C PRO A 2 -13.02 -22.80 -36.04
N PHE A 3 -12.29 -21.71 -35.82
CA PHE A 3 -11.32 -21.60 -34.73
C PHE A 3 -12.05 -21.69 -33.38
N PRO A 4 -11.56 -22.45 -32.39
CA PRO A 4 -12.13 -22.40 -31.06
C PRO A 4 -11.79 -21.04 -30.43
N ALA A 5 -12.82 -20.33 -30.00
CA ALA A 5 -12.70 -19.08 -29.26
C ALA A 5 -11.93 -19.35 -27.96
N PHE A 6 -10.85 -18.59 -27.75
CA PHE A 6 -10.07 -18.53 -26.50
C PHE A 6 -10.84 -17.77 -25.39
N ASP A 7 -12.15 -17.98 -25.26
CA ASP A 7 -13.01 -17.25 -24.30
C ASP A 7 -13.02 -17.89 -22.91
N THR A 8 -12.12 -18.82 -22.64
CA THR A 8 -11.83 -19.30 -21.28
C THR A 8 -10.47 -18.80 -20.83
N GLN A 9 -10.31 -17.47 -20.77
CA GLN A 9 -9.41 -16.90 -19.78
C GLN A 9 -10.08 -17.09 -18.42
N THR A 10 -10.05 -18.33 -17.91
CA THR A 10 -10.32 -18.61 -16.51
C THR A 10 -9.27 -17.81 -15.74
N SER A 11 -9.64 -16.61 -15.27
CA SER A 11 -8.76 -15.83 -14.41
C SER A 11 -8.45 -16.74 -13.22
N PHE A 12 -7.22 -17.26 -13.14
CA PHE A 12 -6.81 -18.05 -12.00
C PHE A 12 -6.83 -17.09 -10.82
N THR A 13 -7.90 -17.13 -10.03
CA THR A 13 -8.02 -16.37 -8.79
C THR A 13 -7.01 -16.95 -7.83
N TRP A 14 -5.81 -16.36 -7.84
CA TRP A 14 -4.73 -16.75 -6.96
C TRP A 14 -5.21 -16.61 -5.51
N HIS A 15 -5.24 -17.73 -4.79
CA HIS A 15 -5.63 -17.75 -3.39
C HIS A 15 -4.38 -17.64 -2.49
N PRO A 16 -4.36 -16.68 -1.55
CA PRO A 16 -3.25 -16.54 -0.61
C PRO A 16 -3.14 -17.78 0.28
N THR A 17 -1.91 -18.28 0.44
CA THR A 17 -1.65 -19.39 1.36
C THR A 17 -1.14 -18.87 2.71
N ARG A 18 -1.06 -19.75 3.71
CA ARG A 18 -0.42 -19.44 5.00
C ARG A 18 1.01 -18.90 4.83
N ARG A 19 1.78 -19.43 3.88
CA ARG A 19 3.14 -18.94 3.55
C ARG A 19 3.11 -17.49 3.07
N THR A 20 2.11 -17.14 2.27
CA THR A 20 1.92 -15.78 1.79
C THR A 20 1.58 -14.82 2.94
N HIS A 21 0.72 -15.21 3.89
CA HIS A 21 0.44 -14.35 5.04
C HIS A 21 1.67 -14.13 5.93
N LEU A 22 2.49 -15.16 6.12
CA LEU A 22 3.77 -15.04 6.85
C LEU A 22 4.76 -14.15 6.12
N LEU A 23 4.82 -14.20 4.78
CA LEU A 23 5.65 -13.31 3.99
C LEU A 23 5.23 -11.84 4.18
N HIS A 24 3.93 -11.55 4.14
CA HIS A 24 3.41 -10.19 4.40
C HIS A 24 3.75 -9.71 5.82
N ALA A 25 3.68 -10.61 6.82
CA ALA A 25 4.08 -10.29 8.20
C ALA A 25 5.59 -10.04 8.32
N ALA A 26 6.41 -10.82 7.61
CA ALA A 26 7.86 -10.61 7.58
C ALA A 26 8.24 -9.30 6.86
N ILE A 27 7.56 -8.96 5.76
CA ILE A 27 7.71 -7.67 5.08
C ILE A 27 7.32 -6.53 6.02
N ALA A 28 6.19 -6.64 6.71
CA ALA A 28 5.78 -5.64 7.69
C ALA A 28 6.83 -5.44 8.79
N LEU A 29 7.36 -6.53 9.36
CA LEU A 29 8.43 -6.45 10.36
C LEU A 29 9.69 -5.76 9.79
N PHE A 30 10.11 -6.16 8.59
CA PHE A 30 11.26 -5.56 7.91
C PHE A 30 11.08 -4.06 7.70
N LEU A 31 9.93 -3.63 7.20
CA LEU A 31 9.59 -2.23 6.99
C LEU A 31 9.56 -1.45 8.32
N ALA A 32 9.02 -2.05 9.38
CA ALA A 32 9.02 -1.48 10.73
C ALA A 32 10.41 -1.42 11.39
N CYS A 33 11.40 -2.16 10.88
CA CYS A 33 12.79 -2.07 11.36
C CYS A 33 13.62 -1.05 10.56
N ILE A 34 13.36 -0.91 9.25
CA ILE A 34 14.18 -0.11 8.35
C ILE A 34 13.72 1.36 8.23
N TRP A 35 12.51 1.70 8.69
CA TRP A 35 11.97 3.07 8.54
C TRP A 35 12.86 4.21 9.06
N PRO A 36 13.67 4.08 10.14
CA PRO A 36 14.54 5.19 10.57
C PRO A 36 15.66 5.47 9.56
N LEU A 37 16.12 4.44 8.86
CA LEU A 37 17.13 4.56 7.79
C LEU A 37 16.56 5.24 6.54
N LEU A 38 15.22 5.33 6.44
CA LEU A 38 14.48 5.95 5.33
C LEU A 38 13.99 7.37 5.69
N GLY A 39 14.71 8.05 6.58
CA GLY A 39 14.46 9.45 6.93
C GLY A 39 13.40 9.68 8.00
N GLY A 40 13.02 8.64 8.75
CA GLY A 40 12.09 8.76 9.85
C GLY A 40 12.74 9.24 11.16
N ALA A 41 12.12 10.21 11.83
CA ALA A 41 12.53 10.67 13.15
C ALA A 41 12.21 9.64 14.24
N MET A 42 13.16 9.36 15.13
CA MET A 42 13.04 8.42 16.26
C MET A 42 12.15 8.94 17.41
N THR A 43 10.99 9.54 17.10
CA THR A 43 10.01 9.94 18.11
C THR A 43 9.00 8.82 18.36
N PRO A 44 8.44 8.70 19.59
CA PRO A 44 7.51 7.62 19.92
C PRO A 44 6.25 7.59 19.04
N SER A 45 5.75 8.78 18.65
CA SER A 45 4.60 8.94 17.76
C SER A 45 4.87 8.40 16.36
N VAL A 46 6.02 8.74 15.78
CA VAL A 46 6.45 8.30 14.45
C VAL A 46 6.70 6.78 14.44
N LEU A 47 7.31 6.25 15.50
CA LEU A 47 7.50 4.81 15.67
C LEU A 47 6.16 4.08 15.70
N ALA A 48 5.21 4.55 16.51
CA ALA A 48 3.90 3.92 16.63
C ALA A 48 3.14 3.92 15.30
N VAL A 49 3.18 5.02 14.56
CA VAL A 49 2.52 5.12 13.25
C VAL A 49 3.18 4.20 12.22
N ASN A 50 4.52 4.13 12.16
CA ASN A 50 5.20 3.24 11.22
C ASN A 50 4.95 1.75 11.53
N ILE A 51 4.94 1.35 12.81
CA ILE A 51 4.61 -0.03 13.21
C ILE A 51 3.15 -0.34 12.84
N ALA A 52 2.21 0.54 13.17
CA ALA A 52 0.80 0.35 12.84
C ALA A 52 0.59 0.28 11.32
N ALA A 53 1.26 1.15 10.55
CA ALA A 53 1.14 1.20 9.10
C ALA A 53 1.70 -0.09 8.49
N ALA A 54 2.86 -0.55 8.96
CA ALA A 54 3.41 -1.83 8.53
C ALA A 54 2.47 -3.01 8.87
N ALA A 55 1.88 -3.03 10.07
CA ALA A 55 0.93 -4.07 10.49
C ALA A 55 -0.36 -4.10 9.64
N SER A 56 -0.69 -3.02 8.94
CA SER A 56 -1.82 -3.00 8.01
C SER A 56 -1.60 -3.91 6.78
N ILE A 57 -0.36 -4.25 6.43
CA ILE A 57 -0.04 -5.18 5.32
C ILE A 57 -0.52 -6.62 5.61
N PRO A 58 -0.11 -7.29 6.71
CA PRO A 58 -0.63 -8.61 7.05
C PRO A 58 -2.13 -8.56 7.37
N LEU A 59 -2.64 -7.42 7.87
CA LEU A 59 -4.08 -7.23 8.06
C LEU A 59 -4.83 -7.22 6.73
N ALA A 60 -4.37 -6.46 5.72
CA ALA A 60 -4.92 -6.45 4.36
C ALA A 60 -4.80 -7.82 3.69
N SER A 61 -3.78 -8.60 4.08
CA SER A 61 -3.62 -9.98 3.64
C SER A 61 -4.78 -10.87 4.04
N ARG A 62 -5.30 -10.73 5.26
CA ARG A 62 -6.39 -11.56 5.78
C ARG A 62 -7.76 -10.93 5.60
N TYR A 63 -7.85 -9.62 5.79
CA TYR A 63 -9.06 -8.80 5.70
C TYR A 63 -8.79 -7.59 4.78
N PRO A 64 -8.89 -7.77 3.46
CA PRO A 64 -8.57 -6.76 2.44
C PRO A 64 -9.17 -5.37 2.71
N ALA A 65 -10.48 -5.30 2.96
CA ALA A 65 -11.17 -4.04 3.19
C ALA A 65 -10.72 -3.33 4.47
N ILE A 66 -10.49 -4.07 5.56
CA ILE A 66 -10.06 -3.51 6.85
C ILE A 66 -8.61 -3.03 6.78
N GLY A 67 -7.72 -3.80 6.14
CA GLY A 67 -6.34 -3.38 5.95
C GLY A 67 -6.23 -2.16 5.05
N ALA A 68 -7.02 -2.11 3.97
CA ALA A 68 -7.13 -0.96 3.07
C ALA A 68 -7.55 0.32 3.82
N THR A 69 -8.65 0.28 4.57
CA THR A 69 -9.11 1.46 5.32
C THR A 69 -8.13 1.87 6.42
N THR A 70 -7.59 0.92 7.17
CA THR A 70 -6.60 1.18 8.22
C THR A 70 -5.34 1.83 7.65
N SER A 71 -4.87 1.37 6.49
CA SER A 71 -3.70 1.96 5.83
C SER A 71 -3.92 3.41 5.39
N LEU A 72 -5.10 3.76 4.89
CA LEU A 72 -5.44 5.13 4.52
C LEU A 72 -5.50 6.04 5.75
N ILE A 73 -6.11 5.57 6.84
CA ILE A 73 -6.17 6.32 8.10
C ILE A 73 -4.75 6.57 8.63
N LEU A 74 -3.89 5.55 8.61
CA LEU A 74 -2.51 5.67 9.11
C LEU A 74 -1.63 6.53 8.19
N CYS A 75 -1.84 6.47 6.87
CA CYS A 75 -1.23 7.38 5.92
C CYS A 75 -1.64 8.83 6.21
N TRP A 76 -2.93 9.08 6.47
CA TRP A 76 -3.40 10.42 6.81
C TRP A 76 -2.79 10.91 8.13
N ILE A 77 -2.78 10.09 9.17
CA ILE A 77 -2.14 10.41 10.46
C ILE A 77 -0.65 10.69 10.25
N SER A 78 0.05 9.88 9.44
CA SER A 78 1.48 10.12 9.15
C SER A 78 1.76 11.46 8.51
N LEU A 79 0.88 11.93 7.63
CA LEU A 79 1.04 13.22 6.94
C LEU A 79 0.67 14.41 7.84
N ALA A 80 -0.10 14.18 8.89
CA ALA A 80 -0.46 15.20 9.88
C ALA A 80 0.60 15.37 10.99
N ILE A 81 1.55 14.44 11.13
CA ILE A 81 2.63 14.55 12.11
C ILE A 81 3.67 15.57 11.62
N PRO A 82 4.09 16.53 12.47
CA PRO A 82 5.07 17.56 12.08
C PRO A 82 6.50 17.00 11.96
N ASP A 83 6.80 15.90 12.64
CA ASP A 83 8.07 15.19 12.54
C ASP A 83 8.17 14.41 11.22
N PRO A 84 9.37 14.24 10.64
CA PRO A 84 9.52 13.45 9.43
C PRO A 84 9.21 11.98 9.70
N VAL A 85 8.08 11.49 9.18
CA VAL A 85 7.63 10.10 9.38
C VAL A 85 8.42 9.10 8.53
N GLY A 86 9.14 9.59 7.52
CA GLY A 86 9.80 8.78 6.51
C GLY A 86 8.83 8.31 5.43
N ILE A 87 9.35 7.50 4.50
CA ILE A 87 8.65 7.13 3.25
C ILE A 87 7.67 5.97 3.46
N ILE A 88 7.82 5.19 4.54
CA ILE A 88 7.09 3.94 4.72
C ILE A 88 5.60 4.17 5.00
N ALA A 89 5.21 4.76 6.14
CA ALA A 89 3.79 4.92 6.48
C ALA A 89 2.93 5.57 5.37
N PRO A 90 3.42 6.59 4.63
CA PRO A 90 2.65 7.20 3.55
C PRO A 90 2.53 6.31 2.28
N SER A 91 3.48 5.41 2.01
CA SER A 91 3.47 4.56 0.81
C SER A 91 2.72 3.23 0.98
N ILE A 92 2.40 2.82 2.22
CA ILE A 92 1.68 1.58 2.54
C ILE A 92 0.36 1.42 1.77
N PRO A 93 -0.51 2.45 1.64
CA PRO A 93 -1.75 2.31 0.87
C PRO A 93 -1.47 1.86 -0.57
N SER A 94 -0.47 2.45 -1.23
CA SER A 94 -0.09 2.08 -2.60
C SER A 94 0.35 0.61 -2.68
N GLY A 95 1.10 0.13 -1.69
CA GLY A 95 1.47 -1.29 -1.58
C GLY A 95 0.28 -2.22 -1.35
N ILE A 96 -0.75 -1.79 -0.60
CA ILE A 96 -1.98 -2.56 -0.43
C ILE A 96 -2.82 -2.56 -1.71
N ALA A 97 -2.90 -1.44 -2.43
CA ALA A 97 -3.55 -1.39 -3.74
C ALA A 97 -2.92 -2.40 -4.72
N ALA A 98 -1.58 -2.47 -4.77
CA ALA A 98 -0.83 -3.47 -5.51
C ALA A 98 -1.27 -4.90 -5.20
N MET A 99 -1.30 -5.19 -3.91
CA MET A 99 -1.61 -6.50 -3.39
C MET A 99 -3.05 -6.91 -3.70
N LEU A 100 -3.98 -5.96 -3.71
CA LEU A 100 -5.37 -6.17 -4.09
C LEU A 100 -5.50 -6.46 -5.59
N LEU A 101 -4.81 -5.69 -6.43
CA LEU A 101 -4.78 -5.91 -7.89
C LEU A 101 -4.18 -7.28 -8.22
N ALA A 102 -3.07 -7.66 -7.59
CA ALA A 102 -2.45 -8.98 -7.74
C ALA A 102 -3.37 -10.15 -7.30
N ARG A 103 -4.38 -9.88 -6.47
CA ARG A 103 -5.39 -10.85 -6.01
C ARG A 103 -6.67 -10.83 -6.85
N ASN A 104 -6.68 -10.11 -7.97
CA ASN A 104 -7.84 -9.92 -8.82
C ASN A 104 -9.06 -9.35 -8.06
N HIS A 105 -8.82 -8.51 -7.03
CA HIS A 105 -9.89 -7.77 -6.37
C HIS A 105 -10.45 -6.69 -7.30
N PRO A 106 -11.69 -6.19 -7.04
CA PRO A 106 -12.32 -5.18 -7.87
C PRO A 106 -11.40 -3.95 -8.05
N ARG A 107 -11.02 -3.68 -9.30
CA ARG A 107 -10.09 -2.60 -9.66
C ARG A 107 -10.51 -1.25 -9.12
N GLY A 108 -11.83 -0.99 -9.03
CA GLY A 108 -12.38 0.23 -8.44
C GLY A 108 -11.89 0.49 -7.01
N MET A 109 -11.78 -0.54 -6.16
CA MET A 109 -11.31 -0.36 -4.79
C MET A 109 -9.80 -0.03 -4.75
N ALA A 110 -8.99 -0.71 -5.55
CA ALA A 110 -7.55 -0.47 -5.61
C ALA A 110 -7.23 0.92 -6.20
N TYR A 111 -7.91 1.31 -7.28
CA TYR A 111 -7.74 2.63 -7.89
C TYR A 111 -8.21 3.75 -6.97
N PHE A 112 -9.33 3.56 -6.26
CA PHE A 112 -9.81 4.53 -5.28
C PHE A 112 -8.79 4.72 -4.15
N LEU A 113 -8.21 3.64 -3.65
CA LEU A 113 -7.22 3.68 -2.58
C LEU A 113 -5.94 4.39 -3.03
N LEU A 114 -5.49 4.13 -4.26
CA LEU A 114 -4.36 4.84 -4.86
C LEU A 114 -4.67 6.33 -5.04
N ALA A 115 -5.84 6.66 -5.59
CA ALA A 115 -6.26 8.04 -5.84
C ALA A 115 -6.33 8.87 -4.54
N ILE A 116 -6.91 8.30 -3.47
CA ILE A 116 -6.95 8.98 -2.17
C ILE A 116 -5.54 9.13 -1.59
N SER A 117 -4.69 8.10 -1.67
CA SER A 117 -3.32 8.17 -1.17
C SER A 117 -2.53 9.29 -1.86
N VAL A 118 -2.63 9.39 -3.18
CA VAL A 118 -2.04 10.49 -3.98
C VAL A 118 -2.62 11.84 -3.57
N PHE A 119 -3.95 11.93 -3.45
CA PHE A 119 -4.63 13.17 -3.07
C PHE A 119 -4.17 13.67 -1.69
N LEU A 120 -4.07 12.78 -0.70
CA LEU A 120 -3.57 13.11 0.64
C LEU A 120 -2.14 13.64 0.59
N HIS A 121 -1.26 13.04 -0.21
CA HIS A 121 0.10 13.53 -0.37
C HIS A 121 0.15 14.93 -0.97
N VAL A 122 -0.59 15.16 -2.07
CA VAL A 122 -0.64 16.47 -2.72
C VAL A 122 -1.19 17.54 -1.77
N PHE A 123 -2.21 17.20 -0.98
CA PHE A 123 -2.82 18.11 -0.02
C PHE A 123 -1.88 18.49 1.13
N TYR A 124 -1.16 17.52 1.69
CA TYR A 124 -0.26 17.76 2.84
C TYR A 124 1.17 18.18 2.45
N THR A 125 1.57 18.02 1.18
CA THR A 125 2.88 18.47 0.67
C THR A 125 2.76 19.44 -0.51
N PRO A 126 2.00 20.54 -0.39
CA PRO A 126 1.64 21.40 -1.51
C PRO A 126 2.83 22.12 -2.16
N THR A 127 3.97 22.22 -1.46
CA THR A 127 5.20 22.86 -1.96
C THR A 127 6.22 21.88 -2.55
N ARG A 128 6.05 20.57 -2.32
CA ARG A 128 6.93 19.48 -2.81
C ARG A 128 6.11 18.37 -3.49
N TRP A 129 5.37 18.78 -4.50
CA TRP A 129 4.35 18.01 -5.19
C TRP A 129 4.99 16.88 -6.00
N ILE A 130 6.22 17.08 -6.48
CA ILE A 130 7.05 16.04 -7.09
C ILE A 130 7.41 14.98 -6.05
N ASP A 131 7.91 15.35 -4.87
CA ASP A 131 8.30 14.38 -3.83
C ASP A 131 7.09 13.62 -3.27
N GLY A 132 5.97 14.34 -3.07
CA GLY A 132 4.71 13.77 -2.59
C GLY A 132 4.03 12.84 -3.60
N PHE A 133 4.20 13.09 -4.90
CA PHE A 133 3.67 12.23 -5.97
C PHE A 133 4.61 11.06 -6.30
N THR A 134 5.93 11.23 -6.15
CA THR A 134 6.92 10.25 -6.59
C THR A 134 6.68 8.89 -5.96
N TRP A 135 6.47 8.80 -4.64
CA TRP A 135 6.36 7.51 -3.97
C TRP A 135 5.04 6.77 -4.21
N PRO A 136 3.87 7.44 -4.12
CA PRO A 136 2.62 6.86 -4.57
C PRO A 136 2.65 6.45 -6.05
N ALA A 137 3.35 7.18 -6.92
CA ALA A 137 3.44 6.85 -8.34
C ALA A 137 4.44 5.70 -8.61
N VAL A 138 5.62 5.70 -7.99
CA VAL A 138 6.64 4.65 -8.14
C VAL A 138 6.11 3.29 -7.69
N VAL A 139 5.30 3.26 -6.63
CA VAL A 139 4.64 2.02 -6.21
C VAL A 139 3.34 1.83 -6.98
N GLY A 140 2.46 2.82 -7.03
CA GLY A 140 1.11 2.69 -7.59
C GLY A 140 1.02 2.49 -9.09
N VAL A 141 1.83 3.19 -9.89
CA VAL A 141 1.81 3.07 -11.37
C VAL A 141 2.15 1.65 -11.84
N PRO A 142 3.26 1.02 -11.43
CA PRO A 142 3.52 -0.36 -11.84
C PRO A 142 2.44 -1.32 -11.32
N CYS A 143 1.79 -1.00 -10.21
CA CYS A 143 0.71 -1.81 -9.68
C CYS A 143 -0.56 -1.78 -10.54
N VAL A 144 -0.89 -0.62 -11.11
CA VAL A 144 -2.00 -0.46 -12.07
C VAL A 144 -1.66 -1.08 -13.44
N VAL A 145 -0.39 -1.05 -13.86
CA VAL A 145 0.04 -1.58 -15.16
C VAL A 145 0.15 -3.11 -15.16
N VAL A 146 0.52 -3.73 -14.02
CA VAL A 146 0.77 -5.18 -13.92
C VAL A 146 -0.48 -5.99 -13.52
N GLY A 147 -1.49 -5.40 -12.87
CA GLY A 147 -2.73 -6.09 -12.46
C GLY A 147 -3.95 -5.79 -13.33
#